data_AF-A0A3L7RKD7-F1
#
_entry.id   AF-A0A3L7RKD7-F1
#
_cell.length_a   1.000
_cell.length_b   1.000
_cell.length_c   1.000
_cell.angle_alpha   90.00
_cell.angle_beta   90.00
_cell.angle_gamma   90.00
#
_symmetry.space_group_name_H-M   'P 1'
#
loop_
_entity.id
_entity.type
_entity.pdbx_description
1 polymer ?
#
loop_
_entity_poly.entity_id
_entity_poly.type
_entity_poly.pdbx_seq_one_letter_code
_entity_poly.pdbx_strand_id
1 'polypeptide(L)'
;DLYLDVEDGHLSSALAHLGNVSWHLGEKVPFGARPTIAANDHRVILTLDSFEDHLRDNAVDLAVTPLHLGRELSIDPKTEKSSDEAANRLFTKDYRKGYELPRV
;
A
#
# COMPACT_ATOMS: atom_id res chain seq x y z
N ASP A 1 -17.72 15.03 -20.46
CA ASP A 1 -16.58 15.94 -20.30
C ASP A 1 -15.82 15.47 -19.08
N LEU A 2 -14.55 15.08 -19.24
CA LEU A 2 -13.74 14.53 -18.14
C LEU A 2 -12.61 15.51 -17.85
N TYR A 3 -12.96 16.61 -17.20
CA TYR A 3 -11.98 17.55 -16.69
C TYR A 3 -11.46 16.99 -15.36
N LEU A 4 -10.21 16.55 -15.33
CA LEU A 4 -9.54 16.15 -14.09
C LEU A 4 -8.48 17.20 -13.78
N ASP A 5 -8.45 17.70 -12.55
CA ASP A 5 -7.39 18.59 -12.13
C ASP A 5 -6.06 17.80 -12.11
N VAL A 6 -4.94 18.49 -12.36
CA VAL A 6 -3.61 17.90 -12.25
C VAL A 6 -3.38 17.38 -10.83
N GLU A 7 -3.93 18.06 -9.82
CA GLU A 7 -3.88 17.61 -8.43
C GLU A 7 -4.62 16.28 -8.22
N ASP A 8 -5.82 16.12 -8.79
CA ASP A 8 -6.58 14.86 -8.71
C ASP A 8 -5.83 13.71 -9.38
N GLY A 9 -5.21 13.98 -10.53
CA GLY A 9 -4.39 13.01 -11.25
C GLY A 9 -3.15 12.59 -10.46
N HIS A 10 -2.48 13.56 -9.84
CA HIS A 10 -1.34 13.33 -8.95
C HIS A 10 -1.73 12.45 -7.76
N LEU A 11 -2.79 12.81 -7.03
CA LEU A 11 -3.24 12.06 -5.85
C LEU A 11 -3.70 10.64 -6.20
N SER A 12 -4.43 10.47 -7.30
CA SER A 12 -4.86 9.15 -7.77
C SER A 12 -3.65 8.24 -8.09
N SER A 13 -2.67 8.79 -8.81
CA SER A 13 -1.41 8.08 -9.11
C SER A 13 -0.64 7.74 -7.85
N ALA A 14 -0.52 8.70 -6.92
CA ALA A 14 0.17 8.53 -5.65
C ALA A 14 -0.42 7.37 -4.84
N LEU A 15 -1.75 7.27 -4.72
CA LEU A 15 -2.42 6.19 -3.99
C LEU A 15 -2.10 4.81 -4.55
N ALA A 16 -2.07 4.65 -5.88
CA ALA A 16 -1.68 3.39 -6.51
C ALA A 16 -0.21 3.02 -6.20
N HIS A 17 0.68 4.00 -6.22
CA HIS A 17 2.08 3.80 -5.85
C HIS A 17 2.26 3.45 -4.37
N LEU A 18 1.53 4.10 -3.47
CA LEU A 18 1.55 3.79 -2.04
C LEU A 18 1.11 2.35 -1.76
N GLY A 19 0.10 1.84 -2.47
CA GLY A 19 -0.31 0.43 -2.40
C GLY A 19 0.83 -0.53 -2.79
N ASN A 20 1.56 -0.22 -3.86
CA ASN A 20 2.71 -1.02 -4.28
C ASN A 20 3.86 -0.99 -3.26
N VAL A 21 4.15 0.17 -2.67
CA VAL A 21 5.18 0.31 -1.63
C VAL A 21 4.78 -0.46 -0.37
N SER A 22 3.52 -0.34 0.05
CA SER A 22 2.96 -1.09 1.18
C SER A 22 3.11 -2.60 0.95
N TRP A 23 2.73 -3.10 -0.22
CA TRP A 23 2.90 -4.51 -0.57
C TRP A 23 4.36 -4.95 -0.58
N HIS A 24 5.25 -4.18 -1.21
CA HIS A 24 6.67 -4.52 -1.34
C HIS A 24 7.40 -4.61 0.01
N LEU A 25 7.03 -3.75 0.96
CA LEU A 25 7.60 -3.71 2.31
C LEU A 25 6.81 -4.55 3.34
N GLY A 26 5.72 -5.16 2.90
CA GLY A 26 4.89 -6.03 3.72
C GLY A 26 5.56 -7.34 4.07
N GLU A 27 4.84 -8.18 4.80
CA GLU A 27 5.36 -9.44 5.29
C GLU A 27 4.31 -10.56 5.25
N LYS A 28 4.80 -11.80 5.31
CA LYS A 28 3.93 -12.96 5.46
C LYS A 28 3.37 -12.99 6.87
N VAL A 29 2.07 -13.19 6.99
CA VAL A 29 1.36 -13.15 8.28
C VAL A 29 0.51 -14.40 8.49
N PRO A 30 0.25 -14.80 9.75
CA PRO A 30 -0.71 -15.86 10.03
C PRO A 30 -2.14 -15.43 9.66
N PHE A 31 -3.02 -16.42 9.49
CA PHE A 31 -4.46 -16.19 9.35
C PHE A 31 -5.01 -15.41 10.56
N GLY A 32 -5.91 -14.45 10.31
CA GLY A 32 -6.45 -13.57 11.34
C GLY A 32 -5.55 -12.38 11.68
N ALA A 33 -4.39 -12.21 11.04
CA ALA A 33 -3.62 -10.97 11.15
C ALA A 33 -4.39 -9.81 10.50
N ARG A 34 -4.46 -8.67 11.19
CA ARG A 34 -5.24 -7.50 10.77
C ARG A 34 -4.36 -6.24 10.83
N PRO A 35 -4.59 -5.25 9.95
CA PRO A 35 -3.97 -3.94 10.08
C PRO A 35 -4.46 -3.26 11.37
N THR A 36 -3.60 -2.43 11.96
CA THR A 36 -3.91 -1.52 13.05
C THR A 36 -4.47 -0.20 12.53
N ILE A 37 -4.06 0.26 11.34
CA ILE A 37 -4.63 1.42 10.67
C ILE A 37 -6.08 1.11 10.33
N ALA A 38 -6.96 2.03 10.75
CA ALA A 38 -8.40 1.93 10.52
C ALA A 38 -9.01 0.60 11.02
N ALA A 39 -8.41 -0.05 12.04
CA ALA A 39 -8.89 -1.31 12.60
C ALA A 39 -10.35 -1.24 13.09
N ASN A 40 -10.82 -0.05 13.46
CA ASN A 40 -12.20 0.20 13.89
C ASN A 40 -13.12 0.69 12.76
N ASP A 41 -12.62 0.86 11.52
CA ASP A 41 -13.47 1.22 10.39
C ASP A 41 -14.28 0.00 9.96
N HIS A 42 -15.60 0.13 10.00
CA HIS A 42 -16.52 -0.95 9.71
C HIS A 42 -16.30 -1.58 8.32
N ARG A 43 -15.90 -0.78 7.32
CA ARG A 43 -15.67 -1.28 5.96
C ARG A 43 -14.39 -2.11 5.89
N VAL A 44 -13.36 -1.73 6.64
CA VAL A 44 -12.10 -2.50 6.73
C VAL A 44 -12.37 -3.84 7.40
N ILE A 45 -13.11 -3.84 8.51
CA ILE A 45 -13.52 -5.07 9.21
C ILE A 45 -14.28 -6.00 8.27
N LEU A 46 -15.36 -5.51 7.64
CA LEU A 46 -16.18 -6.32 6.73
C LEU A 46 -15.39 -6.87 5.55
N THR A 47 -14.50 -6.07 4.97
CA THR A 47 -13.68 -6.51 3.82
C THR A 47 -12.78 -7.67 4.23
N LEU A 48 -12.09 -7.55 5.37
CA LEU A 48 -11.17 -8.57 5.85
C LEU A 48 -11.91 -9.84 6.32
N ASP A 49 -13.07 -9.70 6.96
CA ASP A 49 -13.91 -10.84 7.34
C ASP A 49 -14.39 -11.60 6.10
N SER A 50 -14.92 -10.89 5.10
CA SER A 50 -15.38 -11.51 3.85
C SER A 50 -14.26 -12.19 3.06
N PHE A 51 -13.03 -11.63 3.11
CA PHE A 51 -11.85 -12.22 2.51
C PHE A 51 -11.48 -13.53 3.22
N GLU A 52 -11.42 -13.53 4.55
CA GLU A 52 -11.10 -14.71 5.35
C GLU A 52 -12.16 -15.82 5.22
N ASP A 53 -13.44 -15.47 5.17
CA ASP A 53 -14.53 -16.40 4.91
C ASP A 53 -14.39 -17.04 3.52
N HIS A 54 -14.07 -16.24 2.49
CA HIS A 54 -13.87 -16.76 1.15
C HIS A 54 -12.71 -17.76 1.05
N LEU A 55 -11.59 -17.50 1.74
CA LEU A 55 -10.47 -18.44 1.80
C LEU A 55 -10.86 -19.76 2.45
N ARG A 56 -11.69 -19.71 3.52
CA ARG A 56 -12.18 -20.89 4.23
C ARG A 56 -13.14 -21.71 3.37
N ASP A 57 -14.11 -21.05 2.74
CA ASP A 57 -15.12 -21.69 1.89
C ASP A 57 -14.50 -22.41 0.69
N ASN A 58 -13.33 -21.95 0.24
CA ASN A 58 -12.59 -22.54 -0.88
C ASN A 58 -11.42 -23.42 -0.43
N ALA A 59 -11.30 -23.72 0.87
CA ALA A 59 -10.26 -24.59 1.43
C ALA A 59 -8.83 -24.25 0.96
N VAL A 60 -8.50 -22.95 0.90
CA VAL A 60 -7.16 -22.49 0.47
C VAL A 60 -6.09 -22.96 1.45
N ASP A 61 -5.05 -23.62 0.94
CA ASP A 61 -3.91 -24.05 1.74
C ASP A 61 -2.94 -22.88 1.96
N LEU A 62 -2.96 -22.32 3.18
CA LEU A 62 -2.11 -21.19 3.58
C LEU A 62 -0.66 -21.57 3.88
N ALA A 63 -0.34 -22.87 3.99
CA ALA A 63 1.05 -23.32 4.03
C ALA A 63 1.69 -23.22 2.63
N VAL A 64 0.89 -23.46 1.58
CA VAL A 64 1.31 -23.30 0.17
C VAL A 64 1.24 -21.84 -0.27
N THR A 65 0.14 -21.15 0.07
CA THR A 65 -0.11 -19.76 -0.31
C THR A 65 -0.30 -18.89 0.94
N PRO A 66 0.79 -18.46 1.59
CA PRO A 66 0.70 -17.67 2.81
C PRO A 66 0.09 -16.29 2.53
N LEU A 67 -0.62 -15.76 3.52
CA LEU A 67 -1.12 -14.40 3.47
C LEU A 67 0.03 -13.42 3.57
N HIS A 68 -0.12 -12.27 2.90
CA HIS A 68 0.84 -11.18 2.92
C HIS A 68 0.10 -9.90 3.30
N LEU A 69 0.54 -9.27 4.38
CA LEU A 69 -0.02 -8.00 4.82
C LEU A 69 0.94 -6.88 4.43
N GLY A 70 0.43 -5.93 3.67
CA GLY A 70 1.18 -4.74 3.31
C GLY A 70 1.58 -3.93 4.53
N ARG A 71 2.74 -3.28 4.47
CA ARG A 71 3.19 -2.39 5.54
C ARG A 71 2.26 -1.20 5.67
N GLU A 72 1.96 -0.84 6.90
CA GLU A 72 1.22 0.36 7.24
C GLU A 72 2.08 1.60 7.00
N LEU A 73 1.57 2.53 6.19
CA LEU A 73 2.28 3.74 5.82
C LEU A 73 1.53 4.96 6.34
N SER A 74 2.18 5.77 7.18
CA SER A 74 1.69 7.08 7.57
C SER A 74 2.34 8.14 6.68
N ILE A 75 1.53 8.89 5.94
CA ILE A 75 1.99 9.89 4.96
C ILE A 75 1.64 11.29 5.46
N ASP A 76 2.63 12.18 5.49
CA ASP A 76 2.36 13.62 5.65
C ASP A 76 1.93 14.20 4.30
N PRO A 77 0.68 14.67 4.15
CA PRO A 77 0.17 15.16 2.88
C PRO A 77 0.85 16.45 2.40
N LYS A 78 1.56 17.18 3.28
CA LYS A 78 2.26 18.42 2.88
C LYS A 78 3.63 18.14 2.29
N THR A 79 4.35 17.17 2.84
CA THR A 79 5.70 16.83 2.39
C THR A 79 5.74 15.62 1.46
N GLU A 80 4.62 14.91 1.35
CA GLU A 80 4.46 13.66 0.59
C GLU A 80 5.45 12.57 1.00
N LYS A 81 5.83 12.57 2.29
CA LYS A 81 6.77 11.62 2.86
C LYS A 81 6.10 10.73 3.90
N SER A 82 6.63 9.52 4.01
CA SER A 82 6.31 8.58 5.05
C SER A 82 7.15 8.82 6.29
N SER A 83 6.65 8.46 7.47
CA SER A 83 7.48 8.29 8.66
C SER A 83 8.42 7.07 8.57
N ASP A 84 8.22 6.17 7.59
CA ASP A 84 9.09 5.03 7.29
C ASP A 84 10.14 5.39 6.23
N GLU A 85 11.42 5.41 6.62
CA GLU A 85 12.53 5.65 5.70
C GLU A 85 12.64 4.62 4.57
N ALA A 86 12.29 3.36 4.81
CA ALA A 86 12.31 2.33 3.79
C ALA A 86 11.25 2.60 2.71
N ALA A 87 10.08 3.12 3.11
CA ALA A 87 9.05 3.54 2.17
C ALA A 87 9.51 4.75 1.35
N ASN A 88 10.09 5.75 1.99
CA ASN A 88 10.61 6.94 1.32
C ASN A 88 11.67 6.62 0.25
N ARG A 89 12.51 5.60 0.47
CA ARG A 89 13.47 5.11 -0.54
C ARG A 89 12.81 4.53 -1.78
N LEU A 90 11.54 4.11 -1.70
CA LEU A 90 10.78 3.55 -2.82
C LEU A 90 9.88 4.57 -3.51
N PHE A 91 9.68 5.76 -2.92
CA PHE A 91 8.93 6.87 -3.55
C PHE A 91 9.71 7.51 -4.70
N THR A 92 11.03 7.39 -4.66
CA THR A 92 11.91 7.84 -5.72
C THR A 92 12.78 6.69 -6.20
N LYS A 93 13.46 6.88 -7.32
CA LYS A 93 14.46 5.95 -7.84
C LYS A 93 15.74 6.71 -8.06
N ASP A 94 16.87 6.03 -7.92
CA ASP A 94 18.13 6.55 -8.41
C ASP A 94 18.02 6.72 -9.93
N TYR A 95 18.20 7.95 -10.39
CA TYR A 95 18.25 8.22 -11.81
C TYR A 95 19.40 7.43 -12.43
N ARG A 96 19.16 6.94 -13.65
CA ARG A 96 20.23 6.34 -14.44
C ARG A 96 21.28 7.43 -14.72
N LYS A 97 22.56 7.07 -14.54
CA LYS A 97 23.69 7.97 -14.82
C LYS A 97 23.56 8.62 -16.20
N GLY A 98 23.62 9.96 -16.24
CA GLY A 98 23.48 10.77 -17.46
C GLY A 98 22.03 11.14 -17.83
N TYR A 99 21.05 10.76 -17.03
CA TYR A 99 19.62 11.08 -17.18
C TYR A 99 19.04 11.64 -15.87
N GLU A 100 19.87 12.22 -15.00
CA GLU A 100 19.44 12.86 -13.77
C GLU A 100 18.56 14.08 -14.07
N LEU A 101 17.47 14.25 -13.33
CA LEU A 101 16.71 15.49 -13.41
C LEU A 101 17.57 16.68 -12.94
N PRO A 102 17.46 17.84 -13.60
CA PRO A 102 18.08 19.07 -13.10
C PRO A 102 17.62 19.33 -11.67
N ARG A 103 18.57 19.62 -10.78
CA ARG A 103 18.25 20.04 -9.42
C ARG A 103 17.83 21.51 -9.47
N VAL A 104 16.62 21.81 -9.00
CA VAL A 104 16.09 23.16 -8.85
C VAL A 104 16.35 23.65 -7.44
#